data_AF-A0A3M1AU02-F1
#
_entry.id   AF-A0A3M1AU02-F1
#
_cell.length_a   1.000
_cell.length_b   1.000
_cell.length_c   1.000
_cell.angle_alpha   90.00
_cell.angle_beta   90.00
_cell.angle_gamma   90.00
#
_symmetry.space_group_name_H-M   'P 1'
#
loop_
_entity.id
_entity.type
_entity.pdbx_description
1 polymer ?
#
loop_
_entity_poly.entity_id
_entity_poly.type
_entity_poly.pdbx_seq_one_letter_code
_entity_poly.pdbx_strand_id
1 'polypeptide(L)'
;MRRRPLPTNRMGKTNHRRPPKGETSGGGGKAAHPQRLRKLDEVHIMSEKQGQVDRFLKKEYLYGFSTDLDTETAPPGLNEEIITFISQKKKEPRFLLDFRLKSYRAWRKMEEPHWAHVVYPPIDYQA
;
A
#
# COMPACT_ATOMS: atom_id res chain seq x y z
N MET A 1 -6.08 53.53 -0.44
CA MET A 1 -6.98 52.43 -0.86
C MET A 1 -7.12 51.44 0.28
N ARG A 2 -8.31 51.30 0.88
CA ARG A 2 -8.55 50.44 2.06
C ARG A 2 -9.10 49.09 1.59
N ARG A 3 -8.38 47.98 1.80
CA ARG A 3 -8.89 46.62 1.61
C ARG A 3 -9.30 46.06 2.97
N ARG A 4 -10.57 45.68 3.12
CA ARG A 4 -11.13 45.00 4.30
C ARG A 4 -10.70 43.53 4.32
N PRO A 5 -10.44 42.93 5.50
CA PRO A 5 -10.13 41.50 5.64
C PRO A 5 -11.40 40.64 5.74
N LEU A 6 -11.25 39.36 5.38
CA LEU A 6 -12.29 38.33 5.41
C LEU A 6 -12.54 37.82 6.85
N PRO A 7 -13.80 37.58 7.27
CA PRO A 7 -14.09 37.03 8.58
C PRO A 7 -14.01 35.49 8.62
N THR A 8 -13.39 35.01 9.69
CA THR A 8 -13.24 33.61 10.12
C THR A 8 -14.53 33.07 10.75
N ASN A 9 -14.86 31.80 10.48
CA ASN A 9 -16.02 31.09 11.04
C ASN A 9 -15.75 30.64 12.49
N ARG A 10 -16.64 30.99 13.44
CA ARG A 10 -16.58 30.57 14.87
C ARG A 10 -17.94 30.05 15.34
N MET A 11 -17.94 28.76 15.70
CA MET A 11 -18.86 27.95 16.53
C MET A 11 -19.92 28.64 17.41
N GLY A 12 -21.11 28.01 17.54
CA GLY A 12 -21.93 28.11 18.77
C GLY A 12 -23.42 27.72 18.74
N LYS A 13 -23.74 26.44 19.05
CA LYS A 13 -24.78 25.90 19.99
C LYS A 13 -26.29 26.31 19.97
N THR A 14 -27.14 25.26 19.85
CA THR A 14 -28.38 24.88 20.59
C THR A 14 -29.77 25.59 20.47
N ASN A 15 -30.74 24.81 19.92
CA ASN A 15 -32.11 24.41 20.39
C ASN A 15 -33.33 25.39 20.47
N HIS A 16 -34.44 25.10 19.75
CA HIS A 16 -35.80 24.79 20.28
C HIS A 16 -37.01 24.92 19.27
N ARG A 17 -37.82 23.84 19.21
CA ARG A 17 -39.29 23.66 19.03
C ARG A 17 -40.12 24.08 17.77
N ARG A 18 -40.74 23.02 17.18
CA ARG A 18 -41.98 22.76 16.35
C ARG A 18 -43.05 23.84 16.08
N PRO A 19 -43.84 23.65 14.98
CA PRO A 19 -45.29 23.31 15.09
C PRO A 19 -45.80 22.29 14.01
N PRO A 20 -47.12 22.08 13.73
CA PRO A 20 -48.01 21.05 14.31
C PRO A 20 -48.64 20.04 13.30
N LYS A 21 -49.50 19.13 13.82
CA LYS A 21 -50.22 18.01 13.15
C LYS A 21 -51.58 18.40 12.54
N GLY A 22 -52.02 17.60 11.54
CA GLY A 22 -53.41 17.24 11.21
C GLY A 22 -54.06 18.05 10.07
N GLU A 23 -54.91 17.53 9.15
CA GLU A 23 -55.43 16.19 8.81
C GLU A 23 -56.27 16.32 7.51
N THR A 24 -56.21 15.29 6.64
CA THR A 24 -57.20 14.76 5.65
C THR A 24 -57.96 15.63 4.62
N SER A 25 -57.98 15.17 3.35
CA SER A 25 -59.19 14.90 2.54
C SER A 25 -58.86 14.39 1.12
N GLY A 26 -59.47 13.27 0.70
CA GLY A 26 -60.02 13.09 -0.65
C GLY A 26 -59.20 12.44 -1.79
N GLY A 27 -59.42 11.13 -2.00
CA GLY A 27 -59.87 10.58 -3.30
C GLY A 27 -58.86 10.22 -4.41
N GLY A 28 -58.90 8.95 -4.87
CA GLY A 28 -58.48 8.56 -6.23
C GLY A 28 -57.73 7.23 -6.31
N GLY A 29 -58.45 6.13 -6.55
CA GLY A 29 -57.86 4.80 -6.73
C GLY A 29 -57.08 4.64 -8.03
N LYS A 30 -55.99 3.87 -7.97
CA LYS A 30 -55.42 3.16 -9.12
C LYS A 30 -55.05 1.74 -8.72
N ALA A 31 -55.44 0.80 -9.58
CA ALA A 31 -55.26 -0.63 -9.46
C ALA A 31 -53.82 -1.01 -9.07
N ALA A 32 -53.70 -1.90 -8.08
CA ALA A 32 -52.42 -2.46 -7.67
C ALA A 32 -51.90 -3.38 -8.77
N HIS A 33 -50.94 -2.89 -9.54
CA HIS A 33 -50.14 -3.70 -10.46
C HIS A 33 -49.22 -4.62 -9.63
N PRO A 34 -49.12 -5.93 -9.91
CA PRO A 34 -48.50 -6.92 -9.00
C PRO A 34 -46.97 -6.83 -8.88
N GLN A 35 -46.34 -5.75 -9.35
CA GLN A 35 -44.89 -5.59 -9.39
C GLN A 35 -44.26 -5.15 -8.06
N ARG A 36 -45.06 -4.83 -7.03
CA ARG A 36 -44.55 -4.27 -5.76
C ARG A 36 -43.94 -5.30 -4.80
N LEU A 37 -44.25 -6.59 -4.96
CA LEU A 37 -43.77 -7.64 -4.07
C LEU A 37 -42.35 -8.14 -4.37
N ARG A 38 -41.82 -7.95 -5.58
CA ARG A 38 -40.45 -8.41 -5.93
C ARG A 38 -39.34 -7.39 -5.60
N LYS A 39 -39.69 -6.10 -5.59
CA LYS A 39 -38.73 -5.01 -5.38
C LYS A 39 -38.33 -4.85 -3.91
N LEU A 40 -39.14 -5.37 -2.99
CA LEU A 40 -38.86 -5.31 -1.55
C LEU A 40 -37.84 -6.38 -1.13
N ASP A 41 -37.90 -7.56 -1.73
CA ASP A 41 -36.96 -8.67 -1.46
C ASP A 41 -35.56 -8.37 -2.03
N GLU A 42 -35.46 -7.79 -3.25
CA GLU A 42 -34.17 -7.40 -3.85
C GLU A 42 -33.45 -6.30 -3.07
N VAL A 43 -34.17 -5.30 -2.57
CA VAL A 43 -33.59 -4.19 -1.78
C VAL A 43 -33.14 -4.67 -0.40
N HIS A 44 -33.84 -5.65 0.17
CA HIS A 44 -33.44 -6.30 1.42
C HIS A 44 -32.17 -7.13 1.23
N ILE A 45 -32.11 -7.95 0.18
CA ILE A 45 -30.94 -8.79 -0.17
C ILE A 45 -29.70 -7.93 -0.46
N MET A 46 -29.84 -6.79 -1.13
CA MET A 46 -28.72 -5.89 -1.42
C MET A 46 -28.18 -5.19 -0.17
N SER A 47 -29.06 -4.80 0.77
CA SER A 47 -28.68 -4.14 2.03
C SER A 47 -27.93 -5.10 2.98
N GLU A 48 -28.40 -6.35 3.09
CA GLU A 48 -27.74 -7.37 3.90
C GLU A 48 -26.35 -7.76 3.36
N LYS A 49 -26.23 -7.88 2.03
CA LYS A 49 -24.95 -8.13 1.35
C LYS A 49 -23.94 -7.00 1.61
N GLN A 50 -24.39 -5.75 1.55
CA GLN A 50 -23.52 -4.60 1.83
C GLN A 50 -22.98 -4.63 3.27
N GLY A 51 -23.84 -4.91 4.25
CA GLY A 51 -23.43 -5.03 5.66
C GLY A 51 -22.51 -6.22 5.94
N GLN A 52 -22.54 -7.28 5.13
CA GLN A 52 -21.66 -8.43 5.26
C GLN A 52 -20.25 -8.17 4.69
N VAL A 53 -20.17 -7.44 3.56
CA VAL A 53 -18.89 -6.98 2.99
C VAL A 53 -18.19 -6.02 3.93
N ASP A 54 -18.92 -5.03 4.47
CA ASP A 54 -18.36 -4.05 5.42
C ASP A 54 -17.78 -4.72 6.68
N ARG A 55 -18.41 -5.79 7.17
CA ARG A 55 -17.92 -6.57 8.31
C ARG A 55 -16.66 -7.36 8.00
N PHE A 56 -16.46 -7.79 6.75
CA PHE A 56 -15.24 -8.47 6.33
C PHE A 56 -14.08 -7.48 6.15
N LEU A 57 -14.35 -6.31 5.56
CA LEU A 57 -13.35 -5.26 5.35
C LEU A 57 -12.89 -4.59 6.65
N LYS A 58 -13.74 -4.54 7.68
CA LYS A 58 -13.40 -4.00 9.00
C LYS A 58 -12.61 -4.96 9.89
N LYS A 59 -12.38 -6.21 9.47
CA LYS A 59 -11.54 -7.14 10.23
C LYS A 59 -10.07 -6.77 10.07
N GLU A 60 -9.36 -6.66 11.19
CA GLU A 60 -7.92 -6.51 11.18
C GLU A 60 -7.26 -7.81 10.69
N TYR A 61 -6.21 -7.68 9.88
CA TYR A 61 -5.48 -8.82 9.33
C TYR A 61 -4.58 -9.41 10.43
N LEU A 62 -4.93 -10.60 10.93
CA LEU A 62 -4.32 -11.20 12.12
C LEU A 62 -3.04 -12.00 11.87
N TYR A 63 -2.63 -12.17 10.60
CA TYR A 63 -1.53 -13.06 10.24
C TYR A 63 -0.40 -12.27 9.58
N GLY A 64 0.81 -12.34 10.16
CA GLY A 64 2.02 -11.78 9.57
C GLY A 64 3.14 -12.83 9.61
N PHE A 65 3.90 -12.94 8.53
CA PHE A 65 5.14 -13.71 8.52
C PHE A 65 6.25 -12.79 9.03
N SER A 66 6.88 -13.16 10.14
CA SER A 66 8.12 -12.53 10.62
C SER A 66 9.17 -13.62 10.78
N THR A 67 10.39 -13.30 10.38
CA THR A 67 11.55 -14.18 10.53
C THR A 67 12.72 -13.32 10.95
N ASP A 68 13.31 -13.65 12.08
CA ASP A 68 14.56 -13.03 12.50
C ASP A 68 15.68 -13.52 11.59
N LEU A 69 16.23 -12.60 10.80
CA LEU A 69 17.37 -12.86 9.93
C LEU A 69 18.62 -12.34 10.64
N ASP A 70 19.61 -13.21 10.77
CA ASP A 70 20.94 -12.79 11.19
C ASP A 70 21.60 -12.05 10.03
N THR A 71 21.92 -10.77 10.23
CA THR A 71 22.56 -9.90 9.24
C THR A 71 23.95 -9.53 9.71
N GLU A 72 24.93 -9.93 8.92
CA GLU A 72 26.31 -9.52 9.11
C GLU A 72 26.79 -8.71 7.90
N THR A 73 27.51 -7.63 8.18
CA THR A 73 28.03 -6.70 7.17
C THR A 73 29.48 -7.05 6.86
N ALA A 74 29.80 -7.22 5.57
CA ALA A 74 31.19 -7.32 5.14
C ALA A 74 31.87 -5.94 5.18
N PRO A 75 33.20 -5.87 5.37
CA PRO A 75 33.95 -4.63 5.20
C PRO A 75 33.70 -3.98 3.82
N PRO A 76 33.87 -2.65 3.71
CA PRO A 76 33.73 -1.96 2.43
C PRO A 76 34.74 -2.46 1.40
N GLY A 77 34.34 -2.39 0.14
CA GLY A 77 35.16 -2.71 -1.02
C GLY A 77 34.94 -4.07 -1.66
N LEU A 78 35.52 -4.23 -2.86
CA LEU A 78 35.42 -5.45 -3.67
C LEU A 78 36.82 -5.95 -4.06
N ASN A 79 37.31 -6.94 -3.32
CA ASN A 79 38.61 -7.59 -3.54
C ASN A 79 38.54 -9.11 -3.25
N GLU A 80 39.62 -9.84 -3.57
CA GLU A 80 39.67 -11.31 -3.38
C GLU A 80 39.59 -11.73 -1.91
N GLU A 81 40.08 -10.89 -0.99
CA GLU A 81 40.05 -11.15 0.46
C GLU A 81 38.61 -11.10 0.99
N ILE A 82 37.85 -10.07 0.59
CA ILE A 82 36.43 -9.91 0.93
C ILE A 82 35.60 -11.04 0.33
N ILE A 83 35.87 -11.44 -0.92
CA ILE A 83 35.20 -12.58 -1.56
C ILE A 83 35.47 -13.87 -0.76
N THR A 84 36.71 -14.08 -0.34
CA THR A 84 37.10 -15.26 0.45
C THR A 84 36.44 -15.23 1.83
N PHE A 85 36.44 -14.08 2.49
CA PHE A 85 35.78 -13.86 3.77
C PHE A 85 34.28 -14.19 3.71
N ILE A 86 33.56 -13.65 2.72
CA ILE A 86 32.12 -13.92 2.51
C ILE A 86 31.87 -15.41 2.28
N SER A 87 32.70 -16.05 1.45
CA SER A 87 32.55 -17.47 1.10
C SER A 87 32.76 -18.38 2.32
N GLN A 88 33.78 -18.11 3.13
CA GLN A 88 34.05 -18.82 4.38
C GLN A 88 32.91 -18.64 5.39
N LYS A 89 32.43 -17.41 5.56
CA LYS A 89 31.33 -17.10 6.49
C LYS A 89 30.06 -17.87 6.13
N LYS A 90 29.76 -17.95 4.83
CA LYS A 90 28.60 -18.68 4.30
C LYS A 90 28.82 -20.19 4.19
N LYS A 91 29.98 -20.71 4.59
CA LYS A 91 30.36 -22.12 4.51
C LYS A 91 30.16 -22.70 3.09
N GLU A 92 30.55 -21.92 2.09
CA GLU A 92 30.38 -22.31 0.69
C GLU A 92 31.36 -23.42 0.29
N PRO A 93 30.95 -24.34 -0.60
CA PRO A 93 31.84 -25.36 -1.14
C PRO A 93 32.92 -24.74 -2.04
N ARG A 94 34.06 -25.44 -2.16
CA ARG A 94 35.26 -24.93 -2.87
C ARG A 94 34.98 -24.44 -4.29
N PHE A 95 34.16 -25.17 -5.05
CA PHE A 95 33.84 -24.81 -6.44
C PHE A 95 33.16 -23.44 -6.55
N LEU A 96 32.37 -23.04 -5.53
CA LEU A 96 31.65 -21.78 -5.54
C LEU A 96 32.59 -20.61 -5.24
N LEU A 97 33.55 -20.80 -4.32
CA LEU A 97 34.64 -19.84 -4.10
C LEU A 97 35.46 -19.64 -5.38
N ASP A 98 35.88 -20.73 -6.02
CA ASP A 98 36.68 -20.66 -7.25
C ASP A 98 35.91 -19.96 -8.38
N PHE A 99 34.60 -20.20 -8.49
CA PHE A 99 33.72 -19.49 -9.43
C PHE A 99 33.66 -17.99 -9.14
N ARG A 100 33.49 -17.58 -7.87
CA ARG A 100 33.46 -16.17 -7.46
C ARG A 100 34.79 -15.47 -7.81
N LEU A 101 35.92 -16.10 -7.47
CA LEU A 101 37.25 -15.56 -7.75
C LEU A 101 37.50 -15.44 -9.25
N LYS A 102 37.11 -16.45 -10.04
CA LYS A 102 37.20 -16.40 -11.51
C LYS A 102 36.36 -15.25 -12.08
N SER A 103 35.15 -15.07 -11.57
CA SER A 103 34.23 -14.02 -12.01
C SER A 103 34.78 -12.63 -11.70
N TYR A 104 35.32 -12.43 -10.50
CA TYR A 104 35.98 -11.17 -10.12
C TYR A 104 37.17 -10.84 -11.02
N ARG A 105 38.03 -11.81 -11.30
CA ARG A 105 39.18 -11.64 -12.21
C ARG A 105 38.76 -11.36 -13.65
N ALA A 106 37.66 -11.93 -14.11
CA ALA A 106 37.09 -11.65 -15.42
C ALA A 106 36.51 -10.23 -15.47
N TRP A 107 35.70 -9.87 -14.48
CA TRP A 107 35.08 -8.56 -14.34
C TRP A 107 36.12 -7.43 -14.29
N ARG A 108 37.21 -7.60 -13.54
CA ARG A 108 38.31 -6.61 -13.48
C ARG A 108 38.97 -6.28 -14.82
N LYS A 109 38.82 -7.16 -15.82
CA LYS A 109 39.37 -6.97 -17.18
C LYS A 109 38.34 -6.39 -18.14
N MET A 110 37.08 -6.28 -17.72
CA MET A 110 36.02 -5.70 -18.52
C MET A 110 36.07 -4.19 -18.43
N GLU A 111 35.76 -3.54 -19.53
CA GLU A 111 35.51 -2.11 -19.56
C GLU A 111 34.06 -1.84 -19.16
N GLU A 112 33.86 -0.73 -18.45
CA GLU A 112 32.52 -0.32 -18.05
C GLU A 112 31.71 0.08 -19.29
N PRO A 113 30.54 -0.53 -19.53
CA PRO A 113 29.77 -0.28 -20.74
C PRO A 113 28.98 1.04 -20.64
N HIS A 114 29.08 1.89 -21.67
CA HIS A 114 28.39 3.18 -21.73
C HIS A 114 27.25 3.24 -22.77
N TRP A 115 26.60 2.10 -23.06
CA TRP A 115 25.49 2.05 -24.03
C TRP A 115 24.20 2.70 -23.52
N ALA A 116 24.07 2.89 -22.20
CA ALA A 116 22.92 3.57 -21.60
C ALA A 116 23.09 5.09 -21.69
N HIS A 117 22.01 5.81 -22.01
CA HIS A 117 22.00 7.28 -22.04
C HIS A 117 21.84 7.86 -20.63
N VAL A 118 22.77 7.51 -19.73
CA VAL A 118 22.80 7.94 -18.33
C VAL A 118 24.18 8.48 -18.02
N VAL A 119 24.24 9.62 -17.34
CA VAL A 119 25.48 10.25 -16.88
C VAL A 119 25.54 10.12 -15.37
N TYR A 120 26.59 9.46 -14.86
CA TYR A 120 26.85 9.30 -13.44
C TYR A 120 28.36 9.46 -13.17
N PRO A 121 28.76 9.90 -11.96
CA PRO A 121 30.16 9.95 -11.60
C PRO A 121 30.76 8.54 -11.55
N PRO A 122 32.08 8.38 -11.78
CA PRO A 122 32.75 7.08 -11.68
C PRO A 122 32.42 6.36 -10.36
N ILE A 123 32.13 5.07 -10.45
CA ILE A 123 31.81 4.25 -9.29
C ILE A 123 33.11 3.86 -8.59
N ASP A 124 33.22 4.19 -7.31
CA ASP A 124 34.29 3.68 -6.45
C ASP A 124 33.87 2.32 -5.86
N TYR A 125 34.49 1.25 -6.37
CA TYR A 125 34.23 -0.12 -5.92
C TYR A 125 34.96 -0.49 -4.62
N GLN A 126 35.67 0.45 -3.99
CA GLN A 126 36.42 0.25 -2.75
C GLN A 126 35.87 1.04 -1.54
N ALA A 127 34.88 1.92 -1.76
CA ALA A 127 34.29 2.81 -0.76
C ALA A 127 33.19 2.17 0.09
#